data_AF-A0A437R9K1-F1
#
_entry.id   AF-A0A437R9K1-F1
#
_cell.length_a   1.000
_cell.length_b   1.000
_cell.length_c   1.000
_cell.angle_alpha   90.00
_cell.angle_beta   90.00
_cell.angle_gamma   90.00
#
_symmetry.space_group_name_H-M   'P 1'
#
loop_
_entity.id
_entity.type
_entity.pdbx_description
1 polymer ?
#
loop_
_entity_poly.entity_id
_entity_poly.type
_entity_poly.pdbx_seq_one_letter_code
_entity_poly.pdbx_strand_id
1 'polypeptide(L)'
;MAAVIVLSNVLVQHPINDWLTWGAFSYPLVFLVTDLTNRGLGPAAARRVAWIGFAVAVLVSLALAPWRIAVASGAAFILAQVMDILVFNRLRQASWWKAPLLGSLAASVVDTAVFFFIAFAGSDMHWLMLASGDLAVKALMAAVLLAPYRALLPRLDRWAALTTPAAAPPPAAS
;
A
#
# COMPACT_ATOMS: atom_id res chain seq x y z
N MET A 1 7.63 -4.07 -3.42
CA MET A 1 6.75 -3.00 -3.97
C MET A 1 6.48 -3.24 -5.45
N ALA A 2 7.44 -2.99 -6.35
CA ALA A 2 7.23 -3.11 -7.80
C ALA A 2 6.60 -4.46 -8.22
N ALA A 3 7.13 -5.58 -7.74
CA ALA A 3 6.61 -6.91 -8.05
C ALA A 3 5.12 -7.08 -7.68
N VAL A 4 4.69 -6.50 -6.56
CA VAL A 4 3.27 -6.55 -6.13
C VAL A 4 2.42 -5.75 -7.10
N ILE A 5 2.83 -4.52 -7.45
CA ILE A 5 2.08 -3.66 -8.38
C ILE A 5 2.00 -4.31 -9.76
N VAL A 6 3.10 -4.85 -10.28
CA VAL A 6 3.14 -5.55 -11.57
C VAL A 6 2.23 -6.79 -11.54
N LEU A 7 2.30 -7.59 -10.46
CA LEU A 7 1.42 -8.74 -10.29
C LEU A 7 -0.05 -8.31 -10.27
N SER A 8 -0.39 -7.25 -9.55
CA SER A 8 -1.75 -6.70 -9.52
C SER A 8 -2.22 -6.23 -10.89
N ASN A 9 -1.35 -5.62 -11.70
CA ASN A 9 -1.66 -5.20 -13.07
C ASN A 9 -1.86 -6.37 -14.04
N VAL A 10 -1.28 -7.53 -13.76
CA VAL A 10 -1.57 -8.77 -14.50
C VAL A 10 -2.90 -9.36 -14.01
N LEU A 11 -3.06 -9.48 -12.68
CA LEU A 11 -4.25 -10.10 -12.07
C LEU A 11 -5.53 -9.31 -12.30
N VAL A 12 -5.46 -7.99 -12.52
CA VAL A 12 -6.65 -7.18 -12.86
C VAL A 12 -7.25 -7.58 -14.21
N GLN A 13 -6.48 -8.20 -15.10
CA GLN A 13 -6.96 -8.68 -16.40
C GLN A 13 -7.74 -10.00 -16.29
N HIS A 14 -7.76 -10.63 -15.11
CA HIS A 14 -8.48 -11.87 -14.85
C HIS A 14 -9.74 -11.57 -14.00
N PRO A 15 -10.93 -11.43 -14.63
CA PRO A 15 -12.17 -11.18 -13.92
C PRO A 15 -12.65 -12.45 -13.18
N ILE A 16 -13.26 -12.23 -12.02
CA ILE A 16 -14.01 -13.25 -11.26
C ILE A 16 -15.50 -13.14 -11.63
N ASN A 17 -15.99 -11.91 -11.76
CA ASN A 17 -17.34 -11.58 -12.20
C ASN A 17 -17.34 -10.18 -12.87
N ASP A 18 -18.53 -9.65 -13.21
CA ASP A 18 -18.69 -8.38 -13.93
C ASP A 18 -18.15 -7.14 -13.20
N TRP A 19 -17.86 -7.24 -11.91
CA TRP A 19 -17.46 -6.10 -11.06
C TRP A 19 -16.22 -6.37 -10.20
N LEU A 20 -15.64 -7.56 -10.26
CA LEU A 20 -14.50 -7.97 -9.42
C LEU A 20 -13.45 -8.76 -10.20
N THR A 21 -12.18 -8.42 -9.98
CA THR A 21 -11.02 -9.07 -10.60
C THR A 21 -10.06 -9.60 -9.52
N TRP A 22 -9.17 -10.52 -9.91
CA TRP A 22 -8.11 -10.99 -9.00
C TRP A 22 -7.15 -9.86 -8.57
N GLY A 23 -7.06 -8.79 -9.36
CA GLY A 23 -6.33 -7.57 -9.03
C GLY A 23 -6.74 -6.97 -7.68
N ALA A 24 -8.04 -6.95 -7.37
CA ALA A 24 -8.59 -6.35 -6.15
C ALA A 24 -8.08 -7.02 -4.86
N PHE A 25 -7.77 -8.31 -4.90
CA PHE A 25 -7.21 -9.06 -3.76
C PHE A 25 -5.70 -8.88 -3.63
N SER A 26 -5.01 -8.71 -4.75
CA SER A 26 -3.55 -8.58 -4.77
C SER A 26 -3.06 -7.17 -4.45
N TYR A 27 -3.81 -6.13 -4.86
CA TYR A 27 -3.39 -4.74 -4.69
C TYR A 27 -3.19 -4.32 -3.24
N PRO A 28 -4.03 -4.72 -2.26
CA PRO A 28 -3.83 -4.42 -0.84
C PRO A 28 -2.47 -4.86 -0.25
N LEU A 29 -1.75 -5.80 -0.89
CA LEU A 29 -0.39 -6.16 -0.48
C LEU A 29 0.61 -5.00 -0.62
N VAL A 30 0.31 -3.99 -1.45
CA VAL A 30 1.07 -2.75 -1.54
C VAL A 30 1.11 -2.02 -0.19
N PHE A 31 -0.04 -1.92 0.49
CA PHE A 31 -0.13 -1.29 1.81
C PHE A 31 0.65 -2.10 2.85
N LEU A 32 0.54 -3.43 2.83
CA LEU A 32 1.35 -4.28 3.72
C LEU A 32 2.86 -4.04 3.55
N VAL A 33 3.36 -3.95 2.31
CA VAL A 33 4.77 -3.66 2.06
C VAL A 33 5.15 -2.27 2.59
N THR A 34 4.28 -1.28 2.41
CA THR A 34 4.47 0.09 2.90
C THR A 34 4.53 0.12 4.42
N ASP A 35 3.58 -0.52 5.09
CA ASP A 35 3.49 -0.64 6.55
C ASP A 35 4.72 -1.28 7.18
N LEU A 36 5.17 -2.42 6.63
CA LEU A 36 6.38 -3.11 7.11
C LEU A 36 7.61 -2.23 6.95
N THR A 37 7.73 -1.54 5.81
CA THR A 37 8.83 -0.61 5.53
C THR A 37 8.77 0.59 6.48
N ASN A 38 7.59 1.15 6.72
CA ASN A 38 7.38 2.29 7.60
C ASN A 38 7.68 1.93 9.07
N ARG A 39 7.29 0.72 9.49
CA ARG A 39 7.58 0.22 10.84
C ARG A 39 9.08 0.03 11.07
N GLY A 40 9.77 -0.63 10.14
CA GLY A 40 11.17 -1.00 10.29
C GLY A 40 12.16 0.14 9.98
N LEU A 41 11.90 0.90 8.91
CA LEU A 41 12.84 1.88 8.36
C LEU A 41 12.32 3.33 8.42
N GLY A 42 11.08 3.54 8.89
CA GLY A 42 10.47 4.84 9.04
C GLY A 42 9.82 5.41 7.76
N PRO A 43 9.16 6.58 7.89
CA PRO A 43 8.30 7.12 6.83
C PRO A 43 9.06 7.63 5.61
N ALA A 44 10.33 8.03 5.76
CA ALA A 44 11.15 8.46 4.63
C ALA A 44 11.51 7.28 3.72
N ALA A 45 11.88 6.13 4.29
CA ALA A 45 12.17 4.92 3.54
C ALA A 45 10.90 4.34 2.89
N ALA A 46 9.78 4.31 3.61
CA ALA A 46 8.49 3.87 3.08
C ALA A 46 8.07 4.68 1.84
N ARG A 47 8.22 6.02 1.88
CA ARG A 47 8.03 6.87 0.71
C ARG A 47 8.99 6.46 -0.41
N ARG A 48 10.30 6.41 -0.20
CA ARG A 48 11.24 6.02 -1.27
C ARG A 48 10.86 4.69 -1.95
N VAL A 49 10.51 3.67 -1.16
CA VAL A 49 10.10 2.36 -1.68
C VAL A 49 8.81 2.44 -2.50
N ALA A 50 7.81 3.21 -2.04
CA ALA A 50 6.56 3.41 -2.78
C ALA A 50 6.81 4.12 -4.12
N TRP A 51 7.59 5.20 -4.14
CA TRP A 51 7.84 6.02 -5.33
C TRP A 51 8.68 5.26 -6.37
N ILE A 52 9.77 4.61 -5.93
CA ILE A 52 10.61 3.79 -6.83
C ILE A 52 9.81 2.59 -7.36
N GLY A 53 9.07 1.92 -6.47
CA GLY A 53 8.27 0.76 -6.85
C GLY A 53 7.18 1.10 -7.86
N PHE A 54 6.53 2.25 -7.67
CA PHE A 54 5.55 2.80 -8.62
C PHE A 54 6.18 3.14 -9.96
N ALA A 55 7.30 3.87 -9.98
CA ALA A 55 7.98 4.23 -11.22
C ALA A 55 8.37 2.98 -12.04
N VAL A 56 8.95 1.97 -11.39
CA VAL A 56 9.28 0.69 -12.05
C VAL A 56 8.02 0.01 -12.57
N ALA A 57 6.96 -0.07 -11.76
CA ALA A 57 5.73 -0.73 -12.18
C ALA A 57 5.06 0.00 -13.36
N VAL A 58 5.05 1.33 -13.36
CA VAL A 58 4.54 2.15 -14.46
C VAL A 58 5.34 1.90 -15.74
N LEU A 59 6.68 1.89 -15.67
CA LEU A 59 7.53 1.59 -16.83
C LEU A 59 7.25 0.20 -17.43
N VAL A 60 7.02 -0.79 -16.57
CA VAL A 60 6.69 -2.17 -16.99
C VAL A 60 5.24 -2.26 -17.54
N SER A 61 4.33 -1.42 -17.06
CA SER A 61 2.89 -1.52 -17.34
C SER A 61 2.38 -0.52 -18.38
N LEU A 62 3.24 0.40 -18.85
CA LEU A 62 2.91 1.51 -19.75
C LEU A 62 2.45 1.07 -21.15
N ALA A 63 2.50 -0.22 -21.47
CA ALA A 63 2.14 -0.74 -22.79
C ALA A 63 0.66 -1.10 -22.97
N LEU A 64 -0.16 -1.14 -21.91
CA LEU A 64 -1.44 -1.88 -21.95
C LEU A 64 -2.69 -1.10 -21.51
N ALA A 65 -2.57 0.04 -20.80
CA ALA A 65 -3.72 0.72 -20.20
C ALA A 65 -4.14 2.01 -20.94
N PRO A 66 -5.45 2.32 -21.04
CA PRO A 66 -5.91 3.62 -21.54
C PRO A 66 -5.35 4.77 -20.69
N TRP A 67 -4.96 5.88 -21.34
CA TRP A 67 -4.27 6.99 -20.67
C TRP A 67 -5.04 7.55 -19.46
N ARG A 68 -6.38 7.60 -19.53
CA ARG A 68 -7.24 8.07 -18.40
C ARG A 68 -7.12 7.17 -17.19
N ILE A 69 -7.14 5.86 -17.39
CA ILE A 69 -7.01 4.87 -16.31
C ILE A 69 -5.61 4.96 -15.69
N ALA A 70 -4.57 5.12 -16.52
CA ALA A 70 -3.20 5.30 -16.05
C ALA A 70 -3.06 6.56 -15.15
N VAL A 71 -3.66 7.69 -15.56
CA VAL A 71 -3.67 8.93 -14.76
C VAL A 71 -4.47 8.73 -13.47
N ALA A 72 -5.65 8.11 -13.53
CA ALA A 72 -6.48 7.83 -12.37
C ALA A 72 -5.75 6.95 -11.34
N SER A 73 -5.15 5.84 -11.79
CA SER A 73 -4.38 4.93 -10.94
C SER A 73 -3.15 5.59 -10.35
N GLY A 74 -2.43 6.41 -11.13
CA GLY A 74 -1.26 7.12 -10.63
C GLY A 74 -1.59 8.13 -9.55
N ALA A 75 -2.64 8.93 -9.75
CA ALA A 75 -3.12 9.88 -8.76
C ALA A 75 -3.61 9.18 -7.48
N ALA A 76 -4.44 8.15 -7.64
CA ALA A 76 -4.97 7.34 -6.54
C ALA A 76 -3.85 6.72 -5.72
N PHE A 77 -2.90 6.05 -6.36
CA PHE A 77 -1.75 5.41 -5.70
C PHE A 77 -0.94 6.42 -4.88
N ILE A 78 -0.57 7.56 -5.47
CA ILE A 78 0.27 8.56 -4.77
C ILE A 78 -0.44 9.09 -3.53
N LEU A 79 -1.72 9.47 -3.66
CA LEU A 79 -2.50 10.02 -2.55
C LEU A 79 -2.76 8.97 -1.47
N ALA A 80 -3.07 7.74 -1.86
CA ALA A 80 -3.26 6.62 -0.96
C ALA A 80 -1.99 6.30 -0.17
N GLN A 81 -0.83 6.26 -0.83
CA GLN A 81 0.44 5.97 -0.15
C GLN A 81 0.87 7.08 0.80
N VAL A 82 0.59 8.34 0.47
CA VAL A 82 0.80 9.44 1.42
C VAL A 82 -0.14 9.29 2.61
N MET A 83 -1.42 9.00 2.37
CA MET A 83 -2.41 8.80 3.44
C MET A 83 -2.02 7.66 4.38
N ASP A 84 -1.66 6.50 3.82
CA ASP A 84 -1.24 5.31 4.56
C ASP A 84 -0.08 5.64 5.52
N ILE A 85 0.99 6.21 4.97
CA ILE A 85 2.19 6.55 5.73
C ILE A 85 1.89 7.57 6.83
N LEU A 86 1.04 8.57 6.56
CA LEU A 86 0.66 9.60 7.54
C LEU A 86 -0.17 9.01 8.69
N VAL A 87 -1.21 8.24 8.38
CA VAL A 87 -2.09 7.61 9.36
C VAL A 87 -1.31 6.59 10.18
N PHE A 88 -0.52 5.75 9.52
CA PHE A 88 0.35 4.78 10.17
C PHE A 88 1.32 5.45 11.13
N ASN A 89 2.01 6.50 10.71
CA ASN A 89 3.01 7.17 11.54
C ASN A 89 2.37 7.84 12.76
N ARG A 90 1.16 8.43 12.61
CA ARG A 90 0.39 8.98 13.74
C ARG A 90 -0.01 7.90 14.75
N LEU A 91 -0.34 6.71 14.27
CA LEU A 91 -0.79 5.60 15.11
C LEU A 91 0.34 4.62 15.47
N ARG A 92 1.59 4.91 15.11
CA ARG A 92 2.72 3.97 15.24
C ARG A 92 2.96 3.52 16.69
N GLN A 93 2.70 4.42 17.64
CA GLN A 93 2.85 4.18 19.09
C GLN A 93 1.63 3.50 19.72
N ALA A 94 0.53 3.36 18.97
CA ALA A 94 -0.64 2.63 19.44
C ALA A 94 -0.40 1.11 19.33
N SER A 95 -1.44 0.32 19.66
CA SER A 95 -1.40 -1.14 19.51
C SER A 95 -0.95 -1.56 18.10
N TRP A 96 -0.17 -2.63 18.02
CA TRP A 96 0.51 -3.10 16.80
C TRP A 96 -0.38 -3.20 15.55
N TRP A 97 -1.68 -3.49 15.71
CA TRP A 97 -2.65 -3.65 14.63
C TRP A 97 -3.32 -2.34 14.19
N LYS A 98 -3.36 -1.31 15.05
CA LYS A 98 -4.10 -0.07 14.77
C LYS A 98 -3.47 0.70 13.63
N ALA A 99 -2.15 0.83 13.65
CA ALA A 99 -1.41 1.54 12.61
C ALA A 99 -1.61 0.92 11.21
N PRO A 100 -1.35 -0.38 10.97
CA PRO A 100 -1.52 -0.98 9.64
C PRO A 100 -2.99 -1.05 9.21
N LEU A 101 -3.91 -1.42 10.10
CA LEU A 101 -5.32 -1.53 9.73
C LEU A 101 -5.93 -0.18 9.36
N LEU A 102 -5.78 0.83 10.23
CA LEU A 102 -6.39 2.14 10.00
C LEU A 102 -5.67 2.92 8.89
N GLY A 103 -4.34 2.72 8.74
CA GLY A 103 -3.58 3.24 7.61
C GLY A 103 -4.10 2.70 6.28
N SER A 104 -4.13 1.36 6.15
CA SER A 104 -4.61 0.68 4.95
C SER A 104 -6.07 1.03 4.62
N LEU A 105 -6.96 1.11 5.62
CA LEU A 105 -8.36 1.48 5.42
C LEU A 105 -8.51 2.93 4.93
N ALA A 106 -7.83 3.88 5.58
CA ALA A 106 -7.88 5.28 5.17
C ALA A 106 -7.30 5.48 3.76
N ALA A 107 -6.19 4.81 3.46
CA ALA A 107 -5.57 4.80 2.15
C ALA A 107 -6.48 4.18 1.08
N SER A 108 -7.16 3.07 1.40
CA SER A 108 -8.10 2.41 0.49
C SER A 108 -9.29 3.29 0.14
N VAL A 109 -9.85 4.02 1.12
CA VAL A 109 -10.93 5.00 0.85
C VAL A 109 -10.45 6.09 -0.11
N VAL A 110 -9.27 6.65 0.12
CA VAL A 110 -8.68 7.68 -0.75
C VAL A 110 -8.40 7.14 -2.14
N ASP A 111 -7.79 5.96 -2.24
CA ASP A 111 -7.47 5.28 -3.51
C ASP A 111 -8.74 5.07 -4.35
N THR A 112 -9.75 4.43 -3.76
CA THR A 112 -11.00 4.11 -4.44
C THR A 112 -11.75 5.39 -4.83
N ALA A 113 -11.84 6.39 -3.95
CA ALA A 113 -12.52 7.64 -4.27
C ALA A 113 -11.84 8.36 -5.45
N VAL A 114 -10.51 8.53 -5.40
CA VAL A 114 -9.76 9.24 -6.45
C VAL A 114 -9.78 8.46 -7.76
N PHE A 115 -9.57 7.14 -7.72
CA PHE A 115 -9.54 6.30 -8.91
C PHE A 115 -10.89 6.34 -9.63
N PHE A 116 -11.99 5.99 -8.95
CA PHE A 116 -13.30 5.92 -9.59
C PHE A 116 -13.80 7.30 -10.03
N PHE A 117 -13.51 8.35 -9.25
CA PHE A 117 -13.87 9.72 -9.62
C PHE A 117 -13.20 10.15 -10.94
N ILE A 118 -11.92 9.86 -11.14
CA ILE A 118 -11.19 10.25 -12.36
C ILE A 118 -11.48 9.29 -13.52
N ALA A 119 -11.49 7.98 -13.26
CA ALA A 119 -11.66 6.95 -14.29
C ALA A 119 -13.04 7.00 -14.97
N PHE A 120 -14.09 7.34 -14.20
CA PHE A 120 -15.48 7.36 -14.66
C PHE A 120 -16.07 8.78 -14.76
N ALA A 121 -15.23 9.81 -14.67
CA ALA A 121 -15.65 11.21 -14.83
C ALA A 121 -16.37 11.43 -16.16
N GLY A 122 -17.64 11.84 -16.09
CA GLY A 122 -18.47 12.10 -17.27
C GLY A 122 -19.08 10.85 -17.93
N SER A 123 -19.08 9.71 -17.23
CA SER A 123 -19.80 8.50 -17.67
C SER A 123 -21.15 8.35 -16.97
N ASP A 124 -22.10 7.67 -17.62
CA ASP A 124 -23.42 7.34 -17.06
C ASP A 124 -23.39 6.13 -16.10
N MET A 125 -22.20 5.59 -15.81
CA MET A 125 -22.03 4.39 -15.00
C MET A 125 -22.21 4.70 -13.51
N HIS A 126 -22.95 3.85 -12.80
CA HIS A 126 -23.09 3.89 -11.34
C HIS A 126 -21.80 3.43 -10.63
N TRP A 127 -20.73 4.21 -10.78
CA TRP A 127 -19.40 3.89 -10.27
C TRP A 127 -19.33 3.75 -8.75
N LEU A 128 -20.31 4.31 -8.00
CA LEU A 128 -20.42 4.13 -6.54
C LEU A 128 -20.61 2.66 -6.14
N MET A 129 -21.36 1.88 -6.93
CA MET A 129 -21.56 0.45 -6.66
C MET A 129 -20.24 -0.32 -6.84
N LEU A 130 -19.53 -0.06 -7.94
CA LEU A 130 -18.23 -0.67 -8.22
C LEU A 130 -17.19 -0.29 -7.16
N ALA A 131 -17.14 1.00 -6.80
CA ALA A 131 -16.29 1.52 -5.74
C ALA A 131 -16.58 0.85 -4.39
N SER A 132 -17.85 0.61 -4.06
CA SER A 132 -18.23 -0.04 -2.80
C SER A 132 -17.74 -1.49 -2.73
N GLY A 133 -17.82 -2.23 -3.84
CA GLY A 133 -17.31 -3.61 -3.93
C GLY A 133 -15.80 -3.67 -3.81
N ASP A 134 -15.09 -2.79 -4.54
CA ASP A 134 -13.63 -2.65 -4.46
C ASP A 134 -13.18 -2.30 -3.02
N LEU A 135 -13.82 -1.33 -2.39
CA LEU A 135 -13.51 -0.92 -1.03
C LEU A 135 -13.79 -2.03 -0.01
N ALA A 136 -14.87 -2.81 -0.18
CA ALA A 136 -15.18 -3.93 0.69
C ALA A 136 -14.10 -5.02 0.64
N VAL A 137 -13.60 -5.35 -0.56
CA VAL A 137 -12.51 -6.30 -0.75
C VAL A 137 -11.21 -5.76 -0.15
N LYS A 138 -10.89 -4.48 -0.38
CA LYS A 138 -9.72 -3.83 0.24
C LYS A 138 -9.79 -3.85 1.76
N ALA A 139 -10.96 -3.59 2.36
CA ALA A 139 -11.17 -3.62 3.79
C ALA A 139 -11.02 -5.05 4.37
N LEU A 140 -11.60 -6.04 3.70
CA LEU A 140 -11.42 -7.45 4.05
C LEU A 140 -9.94 -7.83 4.02
N MET A 141 -9.25 -7.48 2.94
CA MET A 141 -7.83 -7.76 2.77
C MET A 141 -6.97 -7.04 3.82
N ALA A 142 -7.29 -5.80 4.17
CA ALA A 142 -6.60 -5.07 5.24
C ALA A 142 -6.68 -5.85 6.58
N ALA A 143 -7.85 -6.44 6.89
CA ALA A 143 -8.00 -7.29 8.07
C ALA A 143 -7.22 -8.61 7.95
N VAL A 144 -7.27 -9.29 6.80
CA VAL A 144 -6.54 -10.55 6.55
C VAL A 144 -5.03 -10.34 6.65
N LEU A 145 -4.51 -9.23 6.09
CA LEU A 145 -3.08 -8.92 6.04
C LEU A 145 -2.50 -8.52 7.41
N LEU A 146 -3.33 -8.32 8.45
CA LEU A 146 -2.85 -8.18 9.82
C LEU A 146 -2.12 -9.43 10.31
N ALA A 147 -2.54 -10.63 9.87
CA ALA A 147 -1.90 -11.88 10.26
C ALA A 147 -0.43 -11.97 9.75
N PRO A 148 -0.14 -11.82 8.44
CA PRO A 148 1.24 -11.79 7.96
C PRO A 148 2.02 -10.58 8.49
N TYR A 149 1.39 -9.42 8.64
CA TYR A 149 2.03 -8.25 9.27
C TYR A 149 2.57 -8.61 10.67
N ARG A 150 1.72 -9.18 11.53
CA ARG A 150 2.10 -9.59 12.89
C ARG A 150 3.21 -10.63 12.89
N ALA A 151 3.12 -11.62 12.00
CA ALA A 151 4.11 -12.69 11.89
C ALA A 151 5.51 -12.19 11.46
N LEU A 152 5.59 -11.04 10.79
CA LEU A 152 6.84 -10.45 10.32
C LEU A 152 7.48 -9.47 11.31
N LEU A 153 6.73 -8.95 12.29
CA LEU A 153 7.26 -8.01 13.30
C LEU A 153 8.53 -8.51 14.01
N PRO A 154 8.62 -9.76 14.52
CA PRO A 154 9.82 -10.22 15.22
C PRO A 154 11.06 -10.25 14.32
N ARG A 155 10.88 -10.39 13.00
CA ARG A 155 11.98 -10.33 12.04
C ARG A 155 12.47 -8.90 11.84
N LEU A 156 11.55 -7.93 11.79
CA LEU A 156 11.91 -6.52 11.67
C LEU A 156 12.69 -6.03 12.88
N ASP A 157 12.27 -6.41 14.10
CA ASP A 157 12.95 -6.01 15.33
C ASP A 157 14.40 -6.54 15.38
N ARG A 158 14.60 -7.79 14.94
CA ARG A 158 15.95 -8.38 14.81
C ARG A 158 16.81 -7.61 13.81
N TRP A 159 16.25 -7.23 12.66
CA TRP A 159 16.99 -6.47 11.65
C TRP A 159 17.39 -5.10 12.15
N ALA A 160 16.49 -4.40 12.85
CA ALA A 160 16.78 -3.09 13.44
C ALA A 160 17.92 -3.16 14.46
N ALA A 161 17.96 -4.22 15.27
CA ALA A 161 19.03 -4.46 16.24
C ALA A 161 20.42 -4.63 15.58
N LEU A 162 20.49 -5.29 14.42
CA LEU A 162 21.75 -5.51 13.68
C LEU A 162 22.28 -4.23 13.01
N THR A 163 21.40 -3.28 12.69
CA THR A 163 21.78 -2.03 12.02
C THR A 163 22.14 -0.88 12.98
N THR A 164 21.95 -1.06 14.29
CA THR A 164 22.34 -0.05 15.29
C THR A 164 23.82 -0.25 15.63
N PRO A 165 24.71 0.72 15.37
CA PRO A 165 26.11 0.60 15.74
C PRO A 165 26.21 0.38 17.25
N ALA A 166 26.97 -0.63 17.68
CA ALA A 166 27.28 -0.80 19.10
C ALA A 166 27.84 0.52 19.64
N ALA A 167 27.25 1.04 20.71
CA ALA A 167 27.77 2.24 21.37
C ALA A 167 29.25 2.02 21.70
N ALA A 168 30.11 2.98 21.31
CA ALA A 168 31.52 2.90 21.64
C ALA A 168 31.69 2.75 23.16
N PRO A 169 32.58 1.85 23.63
CA PRO A 169 32.81 1.69 25.06
C PRO A 169 33.22 3.04 25.67
N PRO A 170 32.79 3.33 26.92
CA PRO A 170 33.17 4.57 27.58
C PRO A 170 34.70 4.71 27.64
N PRO A 171 35.25 5.93 27.53
CA PRO A 171 36.69 6.13 27.63
C PRO A 171 37.19 5.59 28.97
N ALA A 172 38.27 4.80 28.94
CA ALA A 172 38.90 4.28 30.14
C ALA A 172 39.27 5.48 31.05
N ALA A 173 38.76 5.47 32.29
CA ALA A 173 39.13 6.47 33.28
C ALA A 173 40.64 6.37 33.54
N SER A 174 41.37 7.40 33.14
CA SER A 174 42.81 7.60 33.40
C SER A 174 43.03 8.28 34.74
#